data_AF-A0A932Q225-F1
#
_entry.id   AF-A0A932Q225-F1
#
_cell.length_a   1.000
_cell.length_b   1.000
_cell.length_c   1.000
_cell.angle_alpha   90.00
_cell.angle_beta   90.00
_cell.angle_gamma   90.00
#
_symmetry.space_group_name_H-M   'P 1'
#
loop_
_entity.id
_entity.type
_entity.pdbx_description
1 polymer ?
#
loop_
_entity_poly.entity_id
_entity_poly.type
_entity_poly.pdbx_seq_one_letter_code
_entity_poly.pdbx_strand_id
1 'polypeptide(L)'
;MLKNYLDKVIRGDCLEVLSTIEDSSVDVCFADPPFNLEKKYTSYKDQKPAEEYLEWCKRWLSELVRVTKPTGTIFVHNIPKWLTYYACILNDIAYFRHWISWDAMSNPLGKTLLPAHYGILFYSKEPK
;
A
#
# COMPACT_ATOMS: atom_id res chain seq x y z
N MET A 1 12.27 20.20 1.30
CA MET A 1 11.44 20.55 0.12
C MET A 1 9.93 20.29 0.25
N LEU A 2 9.44 19.80 1.41
CA LEU A 2 8.01 19.46 1.61
C LEU A 2 7.01 20.60 1.37
N LYS A 3 7.41 21.87 1.51
CA LYS A 3 6.54 23.03 1.22
C LYS A 3 5.97 23.01 -0.19
N ASN A 4 6.68 22.38 -1.14
CA ASN A 4 6.19 22.26 -2.52
C ASN A 4 5.05 21.26 -2.67
N TYR A 5 4.86 20.36 -1.69
CA TYR A 5 3.89 19.26 -1.65
C TYR A 5 2.70 19.53 -0.71
N LEU A 6 2.85 20.47 0.23
CA LEU A 6 1.83 20.80 1.22
C LEU A 6 0.52 21.22 0.55
N ASP A 7 -0.59 20.58 0.95
CA ASP A 7 -1.97 20.84 0.50
C ASP A 7 -2.17 20.76 -1.02
N LYS A 8 -1.41 19.88 -1.69
CA LYS A 8 -1.51 19.69 -3.16
C LYS A 8 -1.87 18.27 -3.54
N VAL A 9 -2.64 18.17 -4.63
CA VAL A 9 -2.83 16.93 -5.38
C VAL A 9 -1.82 16.92 -6.53
N ILE A 10 -1.01 15.88 -6.59
CA ILE A 10 0.03 15.73 -7.59
C ILE A 10 -0.37 14.63 -8.55
N ARG A 11 -0.42 14.96 -9.84
CA ARG A 11 -0.69 14.02 -10.91
C ARG A 11 0.63 13.54 -11.51
N GLY A 12 0.89 12.25 -11.45
CA GLY A 12 2.06 11.62 -12.06
C GLY A 12 2.10 10.13 -11.76
N ASP A 13 3.09 9.43 -12.32
CA ASP A 13 3.43 8.10 -11.86
C ASP A 13 3.92 8.17 -10.40
N CYS A 14 3.40 7.30 -9.53
CA CYS A 14 3.70 7.40 -8.11
C CYS A 14 5.18 7.12 -7.81
N LEU A 15 5.86 6.26 -8.57
CA LEU A 15 7.27 5.96 -8.36
C LEU A 15 8.14 7.15 -8.79
N GLU A 16 7.79 7.80 -9.90
CA GLU A 16 8.46 9.03 -10.32
C GLU A 16 8.29 10.13 -9.29
N VAL A 17 7.07 10.38 -8.81
CA VAL A 17 6.80 11.42 -7.82
C VAL A 17 7.46 11.10 -6.48
N LEU A 18 7.31 9.88 -5.97
CA LEU A 18 7.93 9.47 -4.70
C LEU A 18 9.45 9.64 -4.73
N SER A 19 10.11 9.33 -5.85
CA SER A 19 11.56 9.48 -6.00
C SER A 19 12.07 10.92 -5.81
N THR A 20 11.19 11.92 -5.96
CA THR A 20 11.51 13.34 -5.75
C THR A 20 11.28 13.83 -4.32
N ILE A 21 10.67 13.01 -3.46
CA ILE A 21 10.44 13.30 -2.06
C ILE A 21 11.67 12.90 -1.25
N GLU A 22 12.09 13.77 -0.34
CA GLU A 22 13.26 13.56 0.54
C GLU A 22 13.06 12.33 1.46
N ASP A 23 14.14 11.60 1.73
CA ASP A 23 14.17 10.53 2.73
C ASP A 23 13.68 11.03 4.09
N SER A 24 13.00 10.18 4.85
CA SER A 24 12.65 10.44 6.25
C SER A 24 11.99 11.80 6.49
N SER A 25 11.05 12.16 5.62
CA SER A 25 10.43 13.49 5.60
C SER A 25 8.92 13.46 5.87
N VAL A 26 8.28 12.29 5.77
CA VAL A 26 6.83 12.11 5.93
C VAL A 26 6.50 11.43 7.27
N ASP A 27 5.57 12.00 8.04
CA ASP A 27 5.14 11.44 9.33
C ASP A 27 4.22 10.21 9.17
N VAL A 28 3.32 10.25 8.19
CA VAL A 28 2.36 9.17 7.92
C VAL A 28 2.24 8.93 6.41
N CYS A 29 2.48 7.70 5.99
CA CYS A 29 2.20 7.22 4.64
C CYS A 29 0.95 6.35 4.64
N PHE A 30 0.08 6.53 3.66
CA PHE A 30 -1.09 5.69 3.42
C PHE A 30 -1.18 5.33 1.94
N ALA A 31 -1.43 4.05 1.63
CA ALA A 31 -1.62 3.59 0.26
C ALA A 31 -2.80 2.63 0.12
N ASP A 32 -3.62 2.87 -0.91
CA ASP A 32 -4.70 2.01 -1.40
C ASP A 32 -4.46 1.73 -2.90
N PRO A 33 -3.57 0.78 -3.23
CA PRO A 33 -3.23 0.44 -4.61
C PRO A 33 -4.36 -0.35 -5.30
N PRO A 34 -4.38 -0.43 -6.64
CA PRO A 34 -5.31 -1.29 -7.36
C PRO A 34 -5.13 -2.76 -6.94
N PHE A 35 -6.24 -3.50 -6.79
CA PHE A 35 -6.22 -4.87 -6.23
C PHE A 35 -5.91 -5.97 -7.26
N ASN A 36 -5.64 -5.66 -8.52
CA ASN A 36 -5.33 -6.65 -9.55
C ASN A 36 -6.41 -7.76 -9.65
N LEU A 37 -7.68 -7.35 -9.65
CA LEU A 37 -8.88 -8.21 -9.65
C LEU A 37 -9.68 -8.12 -10.96
N GLU A 38 -9.03 -7.68 -12.04
CA GLU A 38 -9.64 -7.50 -13.37
C GLU A 38 -10.80 -6.50 -13.36
N LYS A 39 -10.77 -5.54 -12.43
CA LYS A 39 -11.77 -4.48 -12.38
C LYS A 39 -11.68 -3.62 -13.65
N LYS A 40 -12.84 -3.28 -14.20
CA LYS A 40 -12.97 -2.41 -15.37
C LYS A 40 -12.77 -0.95 -14.96
N TYR A 41 -11.53 -0.49 -14.99
CA TYR A 41 -11.22 0.94 -14.88
C TYR A 41 -11.19 1.58 -16.28
N THR A 42 -11.55 2.86 -16.38
CA THR A 42 -11.60 3.58 -17.66
C THR A 42 -10.24 3.68 -18.35
N SER A 43 -9.15 3.74 -17.58
CA SER A 43 -7.80 4.02 -18.07
C SER A 43 -6.71 3.07 -17.55
N TYR A 44 -7.08 2.03 -16.79
CA TYR A 44 -6.12 1.10 -16.16
C TYR A 44 -6.53 -0.36 -16.37
N LYS A 45 -5.57 -1.19 -16.79
CA LYS A 45 -5.76 -2.64 -16.92
C LYS A 45 -5.37 -3.31 -15.61
N ASP A 46 -6.37 -3.72 -14.84
CA ASP A 46 -6.21 -4.35 -13.52
C ASP A 46 -6.00 -5.87 -13.58
N GLN A 47 -5.20 -6.33 -14.56
CA GLN A 47 -4.95 -7.75 -14.84
C GLN A 47 -3.48 -7.97 -15.22
N LYS A 48 -2.57 -7.51 -14.36
CA LYS A 48 -1.15 -7.78 -14.52
C LYS A 48 -0.83 -9.21 -14.09
N PRO A 49 0.15 -9.87 -14.72
CA PRO A 49 0.75 -11.08 -14.17
C PRO A 49 1.15 -10.87 -12.71
N ALA A 50 0.92 -11.86 -11.85
CA ALA A 50 1.10 -11.70 -10.41
C ALA A 50 2.53 -11.26 -10.03
N GLU A 51 3.54 -11.80 -10.71
CA GLU A 51 4.94 -11.43 -10.50
C GLU A 51 5.21 -9.97 -10.87
N GLU A 52 4.74 -9.51 -12.04
CA GLU A 52 4.87 -8.10 -12.45
C GLU A 52 4.17 -7.15 -11.48
N TYR A 53 2.98 -7.54 -10.99
CA TYR A 53 2.24 -6.76 -10.01
C TYR A 53 3.00 -6.68 -8.68
N LEU A 54 3.54 -7.80 -8.19
CA LEU A 54 4.28 -7.85 -6.93
C LEU A 54 5.61 -7.09 -7.02
N GLU A 55 6.32 -7.14 -8.15
CA GLU A 55 7.54 -6.38 -8.36
C GLU A 55 7.26 -4.86 -8.37
N TRP A 56 6.18 -4.45 -9.04
CA TRP A 56 5.71 -3.07 -8.95
C TRP A 56 5.35 -2.68 -7.50
N CYS A 57 4.68 -3.58 -6.76
CA CYS A 57 4.35 -3.36 -5.36
C CYS A 57 5.57 -3.18 -4.47
N LYS A 58 6.58 -4.02 -4.65
CA LYS A 58 7.85 -3.93 -3.93
C LYS A 58 8.53 -2.57 -4.11
N ARG A 59 8.49 -2.01 -5.32
CA ARG A 59 9.08 -0.71 -5.64
C ARG A 59 8.40 0.43 -4.86
N TRP A 60 7.07 0.52 -4.89
CA TRP A 60 6.40 1.62 -4.19
C TRP A 60 6.38 1.41 -2.68
N LEU A 61 6.31 0.16 -2.19
CA LEU A 61 6.45 -0.13 -0.75
C LEU A 61 7.80 0.32 -0.21
N SER A 62 8.88 0.04 -0.94
CA SER A 62 10.23 0.50 -0.60
C SER A 62 10.31 2.03 -0.53
N GLU A 63 9.70 2.72 -1.49
CA GLU A 63 9.63 4.18 -1.50
C GLU A 63 8.83 4.75 -0.32
N LEU A 64 7.70 4.12 0.05
CA LEU A 64 6.95 4.52 1.25
C LEU A 64 7.81 4.41 2.52
N VAL A 65 8.58 3.33 2.67
CA VAL A 65 9.50 3.16 3.80
C VAL A 65 10.61 4.22 3.77
N ARG A 66 11.20 4.49 2.59
CA ARG A 66 12.27 5.50 2.42
C ARG A 66 11.82 6.89 2.87
N VAL A 67 10.67 7.36 2.39
CA VAL A 67 10.17 8.71 2.68
C VAL A 67 9.61 8.85 4.10
N THR A 68 9.17 7.77 4.72
CA THR A 68 8.64 7.79 6.09
C THR A 68 9.76 8.14 7.09
N LYS A 69 9.47 9.01 8.07
CA LYS A 69 10.40 9.34 9.17
C LYS A 69 10.67 8.12 10.07
N PRO A 70 11.81 8.08 10.80
CA PRO A 70 12.06 7.09 11.84
C PRO A 70 10.90 6.94 12.84
N THR A 71 10.30 8.06 13.25
CA THR A 71 9.15 8.12 14.15
C THR A 71 7.79 7.91 13.47
N GLY A 72 7.79 7.80 12.14
CA GLY A 72 6.60 7.79 11.31
C GLY A 72 5.91 6.44 11.21
N THR A 73 4.84 6.39 10.43
CA THR A 73 3.98 5.22 10.29
C THR A 73 3.56 5.00 8.84
N ILE A 74 3.45 3.74 8.45
CA ILE A 74 3.05 3.30 7.11
C ILE A 74 1.77 2.46 7.23
N PHE A 75 0.74 2.85 6.48
CA PHE A 75 -0.51 2.12 6.34
C PHE A 75 -0.70 1.65 4.90
N VAL A 76 -1.01 0.37 4.70
CA VAL A 76 -1.23 -0.19 3.36
C VAL A 76 -2.50 -1.02 3.35
N HIS A 77 -3.48 -0.59 2.57
CA HIS A 77 -4.76 -1.25 2.39
C HIS A 77 -4.75 -2.22 1.22
N ASN A 78 -5.37 -3.40 1.36
CA ASN A 78 -5.68 -4.31 0.25
C ASN A 78 -6.62 -5.45 0.73
N ILE A 79 -6.97 -6.37 -0.17
CA ILE A 79 -7.54 -7.67 0.19
C ILE A 79 -6.51 -8.56 0.90
N PRO A 80 -6.95 -9.48 1.79
CA PRO A 80 -6.04 -10.35 2.54
C PRO A 80 -5.01 -11.10 1.68
N LYS A 81 -5.40 -11.56 0.48
CA LYS A 81 -4.49 -12.24 -0.46
C LYS A 81 -3.24 -11.43 -0.79
N TRP A 82 -3.36 -10.13 -1.09
CA TRP A 82 -2.19 -9.33 -1.46
C TRP A 82 -1.42 -8.85 -0.24
N LEU A 83 -2.12 -8.61 0.86
CA LEU A 83 -1.50 -8.21 2.12
C LEU A 83 -0.54 -9.27 2.66
N THR A 84 -0.74 -10.58 2.40
CA THR A 84 0.27 -11.58 2.79
C THR A 84 1.61 -11.36 2.09
N TYR A 85 1.60 -10.97 0.81
CA TYR A 85 2.82 -10.65 0.07
C TYR A 85 3.42 -9.32 0.50
N TYR A 86 2.58 -8.31 0.74
CA TYR A 86 3.04 -7.00 1.21
C TYR A 86 3.70 -7.11 2.58
N ALA A 87 3.15 -7.94 3.48
CA ALA A 87 3.75 -8.21 4.78
C ALA A 87 5.13 -8.86 4.64
N CYS A 88 5.30 -9.83 3.73
CA CYS A 88 6.62 -10.41 3.44
C CYS A 88 7.62 -9.33 3.00
N ILE A 89 7.25 -8.49 2.03
CA ILE A 89 8.12 -7.42 1.53
C ILE A 89 8.47 -6.42 2.65
N LEU A 90 7.46 -5.97 3.40
CA LEU A 90 7.64 -4.95 4.44
C LEU A 90 8.42 -5.50 5.64
N ASN A 91 8.30 -6.78 5.98
CA ASN A 91 9.07 -7.39 7.06
C ASN A 91 10.58 -7.37 6.81
N ASP A 92 11.02 -7.28 5.55
CA ASP A 92 12.44 -7.19 5.21
C ASP A 92 13.01 -5.77 5.46
N ILE A 93 12.17 -4.73 5.51
CA ILE A 93 12.60 -3.32 5.46
C ILE A 93 11.92 -2.40 6.49
N ALA A 94 10.96 -2.90 7.26
CA ALA A 94 10.19 -2.14 8.24
C ALA A 94 9.65 -3.06 9.35
N TYR A 95 9.05 -2.48 10.38
CA TYR A 95 8.60 -3.20 11.58
C TYR A 95 7.09 -3.30 11.64
N PHE A 96 6.57 -4.53 11.58
CA PHE A 96 5.15 -4.81 11.71
C PHE A 96 4.62 -4.34 13.07
N ARG A 97 3.44 -3.72 13.07
CA ARG A 97 2.73 -3.29 14.28
C ARG A 97 1.41 -4.00 14.43
N HIS A 98 0.52 -3.79 13.46
CA HIS A 98 -0.83 -4.31 13.54
C HIS A 98 -1.36 -4.69 12.15
N TRP A 99 -2.25 -5.68 12.15
CA TRP A 99 -3.17 -5.94 11.06
C TRP A 99 -4.53 -5.42 11.48
N ILE A 100 -5.02 -4.40 10.79
CA ILE A 100 -6.34 -3.82 11.03
C ILE A 100 -7.32 -4.50 10.09
N SER A 101 -8.34 -5.15 10.64
CA SER A 101 -9.44 -5.70 9.84
C SER A 101 -10.49 -4.62 9.61
N TRP A 102 -10.75 -4.31 8.35
CA TRP A 102 -11.87 -3.44 7.98
C TRP A 102 -13.04 -4.33 7.58
N ASP A 103 -14.05 -4.38 8.45
CA ASP A 103 -15.33 -5.03 8.17
C ASP A 103 -16.03 -4.34 6.98
N ALA A 104 -16.24 -5.12 5.92
CA ALA A 104 -16.88 -4.68 4.70
C ALA A 104 -17.87 -5.76 4.28
N MET A 105 -19.11 -5.61 4.74
CA MET A 105 -20.18 -6.54 4.39
C MET A 105 -20.34 -6.63 2.87
N SER A 106 -20.38 -7.87 2.39
CA SER A 106 -20.63 -8.21 0.99
C SER A 106 -21.85 -9.12 0.89
N ASN A 107 -22.44 -9.21 -0.30
CA ASN A 107 -23.58 -10.10 -0.52
C ASN A 107 -23.09 -11.55 -0.71
N PRO A 108 -23.78 -12.56 -0.16
CA PRO A 108 -23.42 -13.96 -0.36
C PRO A 108 -23.43 -14.31 -1.86
N LEU A 109 -22.29 -14.75 -2.41
CA LEU A 109 -22.16 -15.14 -3.83
C LEU A 109 -22.18 -16.66 -4.06
N GLY A 110 -22.64 -17.48 -3.10
CA GLY A 110 -22.85 -18.92 -3.30
C GLY A 110 -22.12 -19.82 -2.30
N LYS A 111 -21.36 -20.82 -2.81
CA LYS A 111 -20.88 -22.02 -2.08
C LYS A 111 -19.57 -21.84 -1.27
N THR A 112 -18.98 -20.65 -1.23
CA THR A 112 -17.69 -20.40 -0.55
C THR A 112 -17.85 -19.43 0.61
N LEU A 113 -16.85 -19.40 1.51
CA LEU A 113 -16.77 -18.37 2.53
C LEU A 113 -16.78 -16.98 1.89
N LEU A 114 -17.59 -16.09 2.46
CA LEU A 114 -17.71 -14.71 2.01
C LEU A 114 -16.48 -13.92 2.46
N PRO A 115 -15.73 -13.29 1.56
CA PRO A 115 -14.75 -12.28 1.96
C PRO A 115 -15.53 -11.05 2.46
N ALA A 116 -15.72 -10.96 3.77
CA ALA A 116 -16.44 -9.87 4.45
C ALA A 116 -15.50 -8.84 5.10
N HIS A 117 -14.21 -8.86 4.74
CA HIS A 117 -13.26 -7.86 5.24
C HIS A 117 -12.15 -7.58 4.22
N TYR A 118 -11.63 -6.37 4.35
CA TYR A 118 -10.32 -5.99 3.83
C TYR A 118 -9.33 -5.85 4.98
N GLY A 119 -8.03 -5.73 4.68
CA GLY A 119 -7.04 -5.45 5.70
C GLY A 119 -6.35 -4.11 5.48
N ILE A 120 -5.78 -3.57 6.55
CA ILE A 120 -4.79 -2.50 6.50
C ILE A 120 -3.59 -2.97 7.32
N LEU A 121 -2.44 -3.10 6.67
CA LEU A 121 -1.17 -3.33 7.36
C LEU A 121 -0.70 -2.03 7.97
N PHE A 122 -0.27 -2.06 9.22
CA PHE A 122 0.38 -0.96 9.91
C PHE A 122 1.82 -1.36 10.26
N TYR A 123 2.77 -0.62 9.69
CA TYR A 123 4.21 -0.71 9.98
C TYR A 123 4.77 0.61 10.51
N SER A 124 5.92 0.54 11.18
CA SER A 124 6.78 1.69 11.44
C SER A 124 8.14 1.49 10.77
N LYS A 125 8.84 2.58 10.48
CA LYS A 125 10.17 2.52 9.86
C LYS A 125 11.23 1.96 10.80
N GLU A 126 11.22 2.41 12.04
CA GLU A 126 12.14 1.94 13.09
C GLU A 126 11.38 1.15 14.17
N PRO A 127 12.10 0.38 15.01
CA PRO A 127 11.51 -0.15 16.23
C PRO A 127 11.11 1.02 17.15
N LYS A 128 10.07 0.82 17.95
CA LYS A 128 9.46 1.80 18.85
C LYS A 128 9.63 1.22 20.24
#